data_AF-A0A426YV31-F1
#
_entry.id   AF-A0A426YV31-F1
#
_cell.length_a   1.000
_cell.length_b   1.000
_cell.length_c   1.000
_cell.angle_alpha   90.00
_cell.angle_beta   90.00
_cell.angle_gamma   90.00
#
_symmetry.space_group_name_H-M   'P 1'
#
loop_
_entity.id
_entity.type
_entity.pdbx_description
1 polymer ?
#
loop_
_entity_poly.entity_id
_entity_poly.type
_entity_poly.pdbx_seq_one_letter_code
_entity_poly.pdbx_strand_id
1 'polypeptide(L)'
;MLFLFSAHFSSLMLKQLVTMEVIHWANLWEMYKDEFENEKNLLGGSLGPKAAEDLKLRIIEHNILVVSKYYSRITLKRLSELLCLSLQ
;
A
#
# COMPACT_ATOMS: atom_id res chain seq x y z
N MET A 1 -2.82 25.63 2.15
CA MET A 1 -2.54 24.90 0.90
C MET A 1 -1.94 23.51 1.17
N LEU A 2 -0.90 23.38 2.00
CA LEU A 2 -0.30 22.07 2.39
C LEU A 2 -1.29 21.08 3.06
N PHE A 3 -2.15 21.56 3.97
CA PHE A 3 -3.14 20.70 4.65
C PHE A 3 -4.20 20.07 3.73
N LEU A 4 -4.56 20.73 2.63
CA LEU A 4 -5.54 20.19 1.67
C LEU A 4 -4.93 19.06 0.82
N PHE A 5 -3.62 19.12 0.57
CA PHE A 5 -2.91 18.13 -0.21
C PHE A 5 -2.74 16.81 0.58
N SER A 6 -2.37 16.91 1.87
CA SER A 6 -2.27 15.76 2.78
C SER A 6 -3.59 15.00 2.96
N ALA A 7 -4.71 15.72 3.17
CA ALA A 7 -6.03 15.10 3.31
C ALA A 7 -6.52 14.41 2.01
N HIS A 8 -6.20 14.99 0.85
CA HIS A 8 -6.54 14.40 -0.45
C HIS A 8 -5.72 13.13 -0.72
N PHE A 9 -4.42 13.17 -0.43
CA PHE A 9 -3.50 12.03 -0.51
C PHE A 9 -4.01 10.84 0.32
N SER A 10 -4.32 11.06 1.60
CA SER A 10 -4.85 9.99 2.46
C SER A 10 -6.17 9.41 1.93
N SER A 11 -7.07 10.24 1.40
CA SER A 11 -8.35 9.78 0.86
C SER A 11 -8.20 8.89 -0.38
N LEU A 12 -7.31 9.25 -1.32
CA LEU A 12 -7.08 8.46 -2.54
C LEU A 12 -6.42 7.12 -2.24
N MET A 13 -5.42 7.12 -1.35
CA MET A 13 -4.77 5.89 -0.90
C MET A 13 -5.76 4.95 -0.21
N LEU A 14 -6.61 5.48 0.68
CA LEU A 14 -7.64 4.70 1.36
C LEU A 14 -8.67 4.13 0.38
N LYS A 15 -9.03 4.87 -0.68
CA LYS A 15 -9.95 4.37 -1.72
C LYS A 15 -9.40 3.11 -2.41
N GLN A 16 -8.10 3.04 -2.67
CA GLN A 16 -7.48 1.85 -3.26
C GLN A 16 -7.46 0.67 -2.28
N LEU A 17 -7.34 0.92 -0.97
CA LEU A 17 -7.37 -0.14 0.04
C LEU A 17 -8.79 -0.67 0.34
N VAL A 18 -9.84 0.08 0.03
CA VAL A 18 -11.22 -0.40 0.20
C VAL A 18 -11.76 -1.12 -1.04
N THR A 19 -11.11 -0.99 -2.20
CA THR A 19 -11.49 -1.77 -3.39
C THR A 19 -10.94 -3.19 -3.27
N MET A 20 -11.77 -4.19 -3.62
CA MET A 20 -11.37 -5.59 -3.57
C MET A 20 -10.57 -5.98 -4.82
N GLU A 21 -9.47 -5.27 -5.04
CA GLU A 21 -8.54 -5.42 -6.16
C GLU A 21 -7.12 -5.59 -5.64
N VAL A 22 -6.30 -6.36 -6.36
CA VAL A 22 -4.90 -6.60 -5.98
C VAL A 22 -4.10 -5.33 -6.24
N ILE A 23 -3.33 -4.90 -5.25
CA ILE A 23 -2.48 -3.71 -5.32
C ILE A 23 -1.03 -4.11 -5.54
N HIS A 24 -0.41 -3.64 -6.61
CA HIS A 24 1.03 -3.83 -6.82
C HIS A 24 1.83 -2.79 -6.05
N TRP A 25 2.59 -3.23 -5.05
CA TRP A 25 3.37 -2.35 -4.16
C TRP A 25 4.30 -1.41 -4.92
N ALA A 26 5.03 -1.89 -5.94
CA ALA A 26 5.97 -1.07 -6.68
C ALA A 26 5.29 0.13 -7.36
N ASN A 27 4.16 -0.12 -8.03
CA ASN A 27 3.40 0.92 -8.73
C ASN A 27 2.79 1.90 -7.74
N LEU A 28 2.22 1.40 -6.63
CA LEU A 28 1.65 2.24 -5.58
C LEU A 28 2.73 3.13 -4.98
N TRP A 29 3.88 2.56 -4.62
CA TRP A 29 4.98 3.29 -4.01
C TRP A 29 5.54 4.34 -4.96
N GLU A 30 5.69 4.02 -6.24
CA GLU A 30 6.15 4.99 -7.25
C GLU A 30 5.22 6.19 -7.37
N MET A 31 3.89 5.97 -7.31
CA MET A 31 2.90 7.06 -7.39
C MET A 31 2.91 7.96 -6.16
N TYR A 32 3.16 7.42 -4.97
CA TYR A 32 2.89 8.10 -3.69
C TYR A 32 4.13 8.41 -2.83
N LYS A 33 5.32 7.92 -3.21
CA LYS A 33 6.56 8.10 -2.42
C LYS A 33 6.89 9.58 -2.17
N ASP A 34 6.63 10.45 -3.14
CA ASP A 34 7.05 11.84 -3.06
C ASP A 34 6.15 12.60 -2.07
N GLU A 35 4.84 12.37 -2.10
CA GLU A 35 3.93 12.88 -1.06
C GLU A 35 4.22 12.28 0.31
N PHE A 36 4.52 10.99 0.37
CA PHE A 36 4.83 10.30 1.61
C PHE A 36 6.09 10.87 2.28
N GLU A 37 7.17 11.06 1.53
CA GLU A 37 8.40 11.66 2.05
C GLU A 37 8.20 13.15 2.38
N ASN A 38 7.39 13.88 1.62
CA ASN A 38 7.02 15.24 1.97
C ASN A 38 6.33 15.30 3.35
N GLU A 39 5.29 14.48 3.58
CA GLU A 39 4.55 14.42 4.85
C GLU A 39 5.45 14.01 6.03
N LYS A 40 6.34 13.04 5.81
CA LYS A 40 7.33 12.60 6.80
C LYS A 40 8.34 13.68 7.18
N ASN A 41 8.72 14.53 6.24
CA ASN A 41 9.68 15.62 6.47
C ASN A 41 9.03 16.91 7.02
N LEU A 42 7.69 16.98 7.14
CA LEU A 42 7.01 18.10 7.76
C LEU A 42 7.30 18.15 9.27
N LEU A 43 7.52 19.36 9.79
CA LEU A 43 7.61 19.60 11.23
C LEU A 43 6.26 19.27 11.90
N GLY A 44 6.24 18.21 12.71
CA GLY A 44 5.00 17.67 13.28
C GLY A 44 4.25 16.68 12.38
N GLY A 45 4.92 16.16 11.33
CA GLY A 45 4.36 15.13 10.45
C GLY A 45 3.94 13.87 11.21
N SER A 46 2.87 13.23 10.74
CA SER A 46 2.29 12.05 11.40
C SER A 46 3.01 10.74 11.10
N LEU A 47 3.98 10.75 10.18
CA LEU A 47 4.65 9.55 9.67
C LEU A 47 5.95 9.30 10.44
N GLY A 48 5.97 8.21 11.22
CA GLY A 48 7.16 7.72 11.90
C GLY A 48 8.14 6.98 10.97
N PRO A 49 9.33 6.63 11.48
CA PRO A 49 10.39 5.98 10.69
C PRO A 49 10.00 4.62 10.10
N LYS A 50 9.02 3.92 10.69
CA LYS A 50 8.51 2.62 10.23
C LYS A 50 7.25 2.69 9.35
N ALA A 51 6.72 3.90 9.12
CA ALA A 51 5.41 4.04 8.47
C ALA A 51 5.37 3.44 7.05
N ALA A 52 6.49 3.50 6.30
CA ALA A 52 6.57 2.90 4.96
C ALA A 52 6.55 1.36 5.00
N GLU A 53 7.21 0.76 5.99
CA GLU A 53 7.22 -0.69 6.20
C GLU A 53 5.84 -1.18 6.63
N ASP A 54 5.21 -0.46 7.57
CA ASP A 54 3.86 -0.75 8.04
C ASP A 54 2.85 -0.65 6.89
N LEU A 55 2.97 0.38 6.04
CA LEU A 55 2.12 0.54 4.86
C LEU A 55 2.27 -0.65 3.90
N LYS A 56 3.51 -1.06 3.61
CA LYS A 56 3.78 -2.22 2.76
C LYS A 56 3.14 -3.48 3.34
N LEU A 57 3.23 -3.68 4.65
CA LEU A 57 2.61 -4.83 5.32
C LEU A 57 1.08 -4.81 5.18
N ARG A 58 0.43 -3.66 5.35
CA ARG A 58 -1.02 -3.52 5.14
C ARG A 58 -1.47 -3.85 3.73
N ILE A 59 -0.66 -3.53 2.72
CA ILE A 59 -0.95 -3.86 1.33
C ILE A 59 -0.82 -5.37 1.09
N ILE A 60 0.15 -6.04 1.72
CA ILE A 60 0.28 -7.49 1.66
C ILE A 60 -0.95 -8.16 2.30
N GLU A 61 -1.36 -7.71 3.49
CA GLU A 61 -2.57 -8.20 4.17
C GLU A 61 -3.82 -8.03 3.29
N HIS A 62 -4.00 -6.84 2.71
CA HIS A 62 -5.08 -6.55 1.77
C HIS A 62 -5.09 -7.50 0.57
N ASN A 63 -3.93 -7.70 -0.07
CA ASN A 63 -3.83 -8.60 -1.22
C ASN A 63 -4.14 -10.06 -0.84
N ILE A 64 -3.77 -10.51 0.36
CA ILE A 64 -4.16 -11.83 0.86
C ILE A 64 -5.69 -11.93 0.96
N LEU A 65 -6.35 -10.92 1.52
CA LEU A 65 -7.82 -10.88 1.62
C LEU A 65 -8.48 -10.92 0.24
N VAL A 66 -7.99 -10.12 -0.71
CA VAL A 66 -8.46 -10.11 -2.10
C VAL A 66 -8.31 -11.49 -2.73
N VAL A 67 -7.12 -12.10 -2.66
CA VAL A 67 -6.87 -13.43 -3.22
C VAL A 67 -7.78 -14.47 -2.57
N SER A 68 -7.95 -14.46 -1.25
CA SER A 68 -8.81 -15.40 -0.53
C SER A 68 -10.29 -15.34 -0.96
N LYS A 69 -10.76 -14.16 -1.38
CA LYS A 69 -12.14 -13.95 -1.83
C LYS A 69 -12.38 -14.56 -3.21
N TYR A 70 -11.41 -14.48 -4.10
CA TYR A 70 -11.59 -14.87 -5.51
C TYR A 70 -11.01 -16.24 -5.86
N TYR A 71 -10.04 -16.75 -5.09
CA TYR A 71 -9.38 -18.04 -5.36
C TYR A 71 -9.68 -19.05 -4.24
N SER A 72 -10.32 -20.17 -4.61
CA SER A 72 -10.45 -21.34 -3.73
C SER A 72 -9.17 -22.19 -3.67
N ARG A 73 -8.32 -22.10 -4.71
CA ARG A 73 -7.01 -22.75 -4.79
C ARG A 73 -6.08 -21.91 -5.67
N ILE A 74 -4.82 -21.76 -5.26
CA ILE A 74 -3.79 -21.00 -5.98
C ILE A 74 -2.43 -21.66 -5.78
N THR A 75 -1.53 -21.56 -6.77
CA THR A 75 -0.15 -22.03 -6.62
C THR A 75 0.67 -21.04 -5.81
N LEU A 76 1.67 -21.52 -5.08
CA LEU A 76 2.55 -20.66 -4.29
C LEU A 76 3.27 -19.61 -5.16
N LYS A 77 3.69 -20.00 -6.37
CA LYS A 77 4.30 -19.10 -7.36
C LYS A 77 3.34 -17.96 -7.75
N ARG A 78 2.08 -18.27 -8.05
CA ARG A 78 1.12 -17.23 -8.41
C ARG A 78 0.78 -16.34 -7.22
N LEU A 79 0.70 -16.91 -6.02
CA LEU A 79 0.49 -16.15 -4.80
C LEU A 79 1.63 -15.16 -4.54
N SER A 80 2.89 -15.57 -4.67
CA SER A 80 4.04 -14.67 -4.46
C SER A 80 4.06 -13.51 -5.45
N GLU A 81 3.70 -13.75 -6.71
CA GLU A 81 3.54 -12.70 -7.72
C GLU A 81 2.48 -11.65 -7.31
N LEU A 82 1.31 -12.10 -6.82
CA LEU A 82 0.20 -11.21 -6.41
C LEU A 82 0.49 -10.45 -5.11
N LEU A 83 1.27 -11.03 -4.20
CA LEU A 83 1.70 -10.37 -2.97
C LEU A 83 2.95 -9.51 -3.16
N CYS A 84 3.53 -9.48 -4.37
CA CYS A 84 4.82 -8.84 -4.67
C CYS A 84 5.94 -9.31 -3.74
N LEU A 85 6.00 -10.61 -3.48
CA LEU A 85 7.02 -11.28 -2.66
C LEU A 85 7.92 -12.16 -3.55
N SER A 86 9.19 -12.30 -3.17
CA SER A 86 10.11 -13.26 -3.78
C SER A 86 10.04 -14.59 -3.07
N LEU A 87 10.00 -15.69 -3.81
CA LEU A 87 10.27 -17.02 -3.27
C LEU A 87 11.79 -17.16 -3.12
N GLN A 88 12.27 -17.40 -1.90
CA GLN A 88 13.65 -17.77 -1.62
C GLN A 88 13.81 -19.29 -1.69
#